data_AF-A0A3S4I894-F1
#
_entry.id   AF-A0A3S4I894-F1
#
_cell.length_a   1.000
_cell.length_b   1.000
_cell.length_c   1.000
_cell.angle_alpha   90.00
_cell.angle_beta   90.00
_cell.angle_gamma   90.00
#
_symmetry.space_group_name_H-M   'P 1'
#
loop_
_entity.id
_entity.type
_entity.pdbx_description
1 polymer ?
#
loop_
_entity_poly.entity_id
_entity_poly.type
_entity_poly.pdbx_seq_one_letter_code
_entity_poly.pdbx_strand_id
1 'polypeptide(L)' 'MVAVVDGEFTVKRLHRKDGRCALLAANPAYPPIVPADGQELQIWGVATACVRKWR' A
#
# COMPACT_ATOMS: atom_id res chain seq x y z
N MET A 1 1.13 2.23 -5.10
CA MET A 1 0.17 3.30 -4.74
C MET A 1 0.61 3.96 -3.47
N VAL A 2 0.12 5.18 -3.27
CA VAL A 2 0.01 5.81 -1.97
C VAL A 2 -1.35 5.41 -1.40
N ALA A 3 -1.34 4.76 -0.24
CA ALA A 3 -2.52 4.42 0.53
C ALA A 3 -2.40 5.07 1.91
N VAL A 4 -3.53 5.42 2.50
CA VAL A 4 -3.60 5.82 3.90
C VAL A 4 -4.24 4.65 4.65
N VAL A 5 -3.56 4.16 5.68
CA VAL A 5 -4.11 3.16 6.61
C VAL A 5 -4.09 3.84 7.98
N ASP A 6 -5.26 3.98 8.59
CA ASP A 6 -5.44 4.57 9.94
C ASP A 6 -4.79 5.96 10.13
N GLY A 7 -4.78 6.79 9.08
CA GLY A 7 -4.22 8.15 9.12
C GLY A 7 -2.73 8.26 8.81
N GLU A 8 -2.02 7.13 8.64
CA GLU A 8 -0.61 7.12 8.23
C GLU A 8 -0.46 6.86 6.72
N PHE A 9 0.36 7.69 6.06
CA PHE A 9 0.69 7.52 4.65
C PHE A 9 1.64 6.33 4.45
N THR A 10 1.26 5.41 3.56
CA THR A 10 2.09 4.26 3.20
C THR A 10 2.20 4.10 1.68
N VAL A 11 3.39 3.71 1.21
CA VAL A 11 3.60 3.31 -0.19
C VAL A 11 3.67 1.80 -0.27
N LYS A 12 2.65 1.19 -0.88
CA LYS A 12 2.50 -0.26 -1.01
C LYS A 12 2.02 -0.63 -2.42
N ARG A 13 2.18 -1.89 -2.81
CA ARG A 13 1.60 -2.44 -4.05
C ARG A 13 0.24 -3.05 -3.73
N LEU A 14 -0.83 -2.64 -4.43
CA LEU A 14 -2.13 -3.31 -4.36
C LEU A 14 -1.95 -4.66 -5.00
N HIS A 15 -2.40 -5.68 -4.30
CA HIS A 15 -2.59 -7.00 -4.85
C HIS A 15 -4.07 -7.33 -4.71
N ARG A 16 -4.72 -7.60 -5.84
CA ARG A 16 -6.12 -8.02 -5.86
C ARG A 16 -6.20 -9.39 -6.51
N LYS A 17 -6.70 -10.37 -5.77
CA LYS A 17 -6.85 -11.75 -6.24
C LYS A 17 -8.11 -12.36 -5.62
N ASP A 18 -8.95 -13.00 -6.43
CA ASP A 18 -10.16 -13.72 -5.99
C ASP A 18 -11.08 -12.89 -5.09
N GLY A 19 -11.27 -11.60 -5.43
CA GLY A 19 -12.08 -10.66 -4.64
C GLY A 19 -11.42 -10.13 -3.37
N ARG A 20 -10.25 -10.66 -2.98
CA ARG A 20 -9.48 -10.20 -1.82
C ARG A 20 -8.48 -9.12 -2.22
N CYS A 21 -8.35 -8.13 -1.36
CA CYS A 21 -7.43 -7.01 -1.51
C CYS A 21 -6.32 -7.12 -0.46
N ALA A 22 -5.07 -6.91 -0.86
CA ALA A 22 -3.93 -6.87 0.04
C ALA A 22 -2.97 -5.76 -0.39
N LEU A 23 -2.33 -5.10 0.57
CA LEU A 23 -1.25 -4.15 0.36
C LEU A 23 0.09 -4.87 0.62
N LEU A 24 0.83 -5.14 -0.45
CA LEU A 24 2.15 -5.75 -0.39
C LEU A 24 3.23 -4.68 -0.18
N ALA A 25 4.07 -4.89 0.82
CA ALA A 25 5.28 -4.09 0.98
C ALA A 25 6.28 -4.38 -0.14
N ALA A 26 7.07 -3.36 -0.51
CA ALA A 26 8.24 -3.55 -1.37
C ALA A 26 9.48 -4.04 -0.58
N ASN A 27 9.41 -4.03 0.75
CA ASN A 27 10.44 -4.53 1.65
C ASN A 27 9.96 -5.87 2.25
N PRO A 28 10.71 -6.98 2.08
CA PRO A 28 10.36 -8.31 2.61
C PRO A 28 10.21 -8.38 4.13
N ALA A 29 10.83 -7.45 4.88
CA ALA A 29 10.71 -7.38 6.33
C ALA A 29 9.30 -6.98 6.82
N TYR A 30 8.42 -6.52 5.91
CA TYR A 30 7.08 -6.06 6.25
C TYR A 30 6.03 -7.02 5.68
N PRO A 31 5.20 -7.63 6.53
CA PRO A 31 4.16 -8.53 6.07
C PRO A 31 3.08 -7.78 5.25
N PRO A 32 2.39 -8.48 4.33
CA PRO A 32 1.22 -7.95 3.65
C PRO A 32 0.15 -7.45 4.61
N ILE A 33 -0.45 -6.30 4.33
CA ILE A 33 -1.61 -5.80 5.06
C ILE A 33 -2.85 -6.25 4.31
N VAL A 34 -3.70 -7.04 4.97
CA VAL A 34 -5.02 -7.44 4.45
C VAL A 34 -6.06 -6.63 5.22
N PRO A 35 -6.86 -5.77 4.56
CA PRO A 35 -7.94 -5.05 5.22
C PRO A 35 -8.93 -6.04 5.83
N ALA A 36 -9.34 -5.81 7.07
CA ALA A 36 -10.40 -6.59 7.72
C ALA A 36 -11.79 -6.21 7.14
N ASP A 37 -12.79 -7.07 7.34
CA ASP A 37 -14.16 -6.77 6.95
C ASP A 37 -14.65 -5.48 7.65
N GLY A 38 -15.11 -4.52 6.85
CA GLY A 38 -15.54 -3.19 7.32
C GLY A 38 -14.43 -2.15 7.47
N GLN A 39 -13.16 -2.50 7.22
CA GLN A 39 -12.05 -1.55 7.25
C GLN A 39 -11.98 -0.75 5.95
N GLU A 40 -11.97 0.58 6.05
CA GLU A 40 -11.93 1.46 4.89
C GLU A 40 -10.50 1.58 4.35
N LEU A 41 -10.28 1.09 3.12
CA LEU A 41 -9.02 1.26 2.41
C LEU A 41 -9.14 2.40 1.41
N GLN A 42 -8.51 3.54 1.72
CA GLN A 42 -8.51 4.69 0.81
C GLN A 42 -7.22 4.74 -0.01
N ILE A 43 -7.34 4.54 -1.33
CA ILE A 43 -6.25 4.72 -2.28
C ILE A 43 -6.24 6.19 -2.72
N TRP A 44 -5.22 6.94 -2.29
CA TRP A 44 -5.08 8.36 -2.61
C TRP A 44 -4.49 8.61 -4.01
N GLY A 45 -3.72 7.65 -4.54
CA GLY A 45 -3.16 7.76 -5.88
C GLY A 45 -2.11 6.71 -6.20
N VAL A 46 -1.65 6.71 -7.45
CA VAL A 46 -0.59 5.80 -7.91
C VAL A 46 0.75 6.53 -7.81
N ALA A 47 1.71 5.96 -7.08
CA ALA A 47 3.08 6.43 -7.10
C ALA A 47 3.73 5.99 -8.43
N THR A 48 4.05 6.94 -9.30
CA THR A 48 4.58 6.69 -10.65
C THR A 48 6.08 6.91 -10.77
N ALA A 49 6.70 7.64 -9.83
CA ALA A 49 8.13 7.94 -9.86
C ALA A 49 8.73 7.92 -8.45
N CYS A 50 10.03 7.64 -8.37
CA CYS A 50 10.85 7.79 -7.16
C CYS A 50 12.04 8.68 -7.49
N VAL A 51 12.19 9.80 -6.78
CA VAL A 51 13.34 10.70 -6.94
C VAL A 51 14.28 10.46 -5.77
N ARG A 52 15.50 9.99 -6.07
CA ARG A 52 16.56 9.79 -5.07
C ARG A 52 17.72 10.72 -5.40
N LYS A 53 18.00 11.66 -4.49
CA LYS A 53 19.12 12.58 -4.60
C LYS A 53 20.34 11.91 -3.96
N TRP A 54 21.33 11.57 -4.78
CA TRP A 54 22.62 11.08 -4.32
C TRP A 54 23.56 12.28 -4.21
N ARG A 55 24.30 12.36 -3.10
CA ARG A 55 25.24 13.44 -2.80
C ARG A 55 26.66 12.98 -3.03
#